data_AF-A0A7S0AVG4-F1
#
_entry.id   AF-A0A7S0AVG4-F1
#
_cell.length_a   1.000
_cell.length_b   1.000
_cell.length_c   1.000
_cell.angle_alpha   90.00
_cell.angle_beta   90.00
_cell.angle_gamma   90.00
#
_symmetry.space_group_name_H-M   'P 1'
#
loop_
_entity.id
_entity.type
_entity.pdbx_description
1 polymer ?
#
loop_
_entity_poly.entity_id
_entity_poly.type
_entity_poly.pdbx_seq_one_letter_code
_entity_poly.pdbx_strand_id
1 'polypeptide(L)'
;MDILGLTDPLATGTAVSAGLPMEPETTPAPAASADPFAGMSVPAVSGSGAAQGIADMTELRRWEDKHERELEEIARKEEAEKKEKRQAAEAQLREWYETRDAEIKKRHASNVAEEQEANQRQSEATKEVENPWERVAKLINTSARTADESRDTSRMANLLISLKSNPVAVAS
;
A
#
# COMPACT_ATOMS: atom_id res chain seq x y z
N MET A 1 -0.62 12.84 28.71
CA MET A 1 0.47 13.67 28.14
C MET A 1 0.52 13.31 26.66
N ASP A 2 -0.29 14.03 25.89
CA ASP A 2 -0.42 13.93 24.45
C ASP A 2 0.66 14.76 23.76
N ILE A 3 1.65 14.11 23.15
CA ILE A 3 2.70 14.72 22.32
C ILE A 3 3.34 13.54 21.54
N LEU A 4 3.31 13.39 20.22
CA LEU A 4 3.18 14.29 19.08
C LEU A 4 2.47 13.56 17.93
N GLY A 5 1.49 14.23 17.32
CA GLY A 5 0.72 13.72 16.18
C GLY A 5 1.54 13.62 14.90
N LEU A 6 2.04 12.41 14.62
CA LEU A 6 2.41 12.03 13.26
C LEU A 6 1.16 11.38 12.63
N THR A 7 0.38 12.21 11.96
CA THR A 7 -0.78 11.80 11.16
C THR A 7 -0.31 10.88 10.04
N ASP A 8 -0.81 9.64 10.02
CA ASP A 8 -0.70 8.71 8.89
C ASP A 8 -1.14 9.38 7.58
N PRO A 9 -0.26 9.59 6.58
CA PRO A 9 -0.68 10.09 5.29
C PRO A 9 -1.10 8.92 4.40
N LEU A 10 -2.10 8.14 4.82
CA LEU A 10 -2.77 7.14 3.95
C LEU A 10 -4.17 6.73 4.47
N ALA A 11 -4.84 7.63 5.20
CA ALA A 11 -6.27 7.55 5.45
C ALA A 11 -7.05 8.55 4.57
N THR A 12 -6.83 8.51 3.25
CA THR A 12 -7.78 9.00 2.25
C THR A 12 -8.43 7.81 1.54
N GLY A 13 -8.94 6.88 2.34
CA GLY A 13 -10.05 6.04 1.91
C GLY A 13 -11.31 6.86 2.07
N THR A 14 -11.76 7.49 0.98
CA THR A 14 -13.08 8.11 0.89
C THR A 14 -14.11 7.08 1.37
N ALA A 15 -14.61 7.27 2.59
CA ALA A 15 -15.84 6.66 3.04
C ALA A 15 -16.94 7.21 2.12
N VAL A 16 -17.27 6.46 1.07
CA VAL A 16 -18.54 6.64 0.39
C VAL A 16 -19.61 6.27 1.42
N SER A 17 -20.10 7.30 2.08
CA SER A 17 -21.38 7.29 2.75
C SER A 17 -22.42 6.83 1.73
N ALA A 18 -22.84 5.58 1.87
CA ALA A 18 -24.04 5.06 1.25
C ALA A 18 -25.21 5.94 1.71
N GLY A 19 -25.68 6.79 0.82
CA GLY A 19 -26.71 7.79 1.12
C GLY A 19 -27.10 8.56 -0.13
N LEU A 20 -27.54 7.83 -1.16
CA LEU A 20 -28.41 8.39 -2.20
C LEU A 20 -29.73 7.62 -2.17
N PRO A 21 -30.86 8.31 -2.34
CA PRO A 21 -32.20 7.75 -2.14
C PRO A 21 -32.45 6.61 -3.12
N MET A 22 -32.76 5.43 -2.58
CA MET A 22 -33.36 4.32 -3.33
C MET A 22 -34.73 4.79 -3.84
N GLU A 23 -34.78 5.23 -5.10
CA GLU A 23 -35.98 5.04 -5.89
C GLU A 23 -36.14 3.54 -6.18
N PRO A 24 -37.37 2.99 -6.16
CA PRO A 24 -37.63 1.59 -6.45
C PRO A 24 -37.54 1.35 -7.96
N GLU A 25 -36.34 1.32 -8.51
CA GLU A 25 -36.08 0.77 -9.84
C GLU A 25 -36.18 -0.76 -9.75
N THR A 26 -37.37 -1.26 -10.04
CA THR A 26 -37.65 -2.67 -10.29
C THR A 26 -36.75 -3.16 -11.44
N THR A 27 -35.63 -3.79 -11.12
CA THR A 27 -34.89 -4.58 -12.09
C THR A 27 -35.73 -5.80 -12.44
N PRO A 28 -36.12 -6.01 -13.71
CA PRO A 28 -36.75 -7.27 -14.09
C PRO A 28 -35.69 -8.37 -13.92
N ALA A 29 -36.05 -9.42 -13.19
CA ALA A 29 -35.24 -10.64 -13.07
C ALA A 29 -34.71 -11.05 -14.46
N PRO A 30 -33.47 -11.58 -14.57
CA PRO A 30 -33.03 -12.16 -15.83
C PRO A 30 -34.06 -13.21 -16.21
N ALA A 31 -34.69 -13.00 -17.37
CA ALA A 31 -35.72 -13.89 -17.90
C ALA A 31 -35.23 -15.32 -17.72
N ALA A 32 -36.01 -16.12 -16.99
CA ALA A 32 -35.77 -17.54 -16.84
C ALA A 32 -35.44 -18.07 -18.23
N SER A 33 -34.22 -18.58 -18.38
CA SER A 33 -33.71 -19.13 -19.63
C SER A 33 -34.77 -20.05 -20.18
N ALA A 34 -35.45 -19.62 -21.24
CA ALA A 34 -36.53 -20.39 -21.83
C ALA A 34 -35.92 -21.73 -22.24
N ASP A 35 -36.33 -22.80 -21.57
CA ASP A 35 -35.88 -24.15 -21.87
C ASP A 35 -36.15 -24.38 -23.37
N PRO A 36 -35.10 -24.56 -24.20
CA PRO A 36 -35.24 -24.67 -25.65
C PRO A 36 -36.09 -25.88 -26.08
N PHE A 37 -36.45 -26.76 -25.13
CA PHE A 37 -37.31 -27.92 -25.36
C PHE A 37 -38.75 -27.75 -24.84
N ALA A 38 -39.12 -26.59 -24.26
CA ALA A 38 -40.45 -26.35 -23.69
C ALA A 38 -41.60 -26.43 -24.72
N GLY A 39 -41.30 -26.43 -26.03
CA GLY A 39 -42.27 -26.60 -27.12
C GLY A 39 -42.28 -27.99 -27.78
N MET A 40 -41.36 -28.89 -27.42
CA MET A 40 -41.33 -30.26 -27.97
C MET A 40 -42.21 -31.18 -27.10
N SER A 41 -43.49 -31.30 -27.45
CA SER A 41 -44.33 -32.37 -26.92
C SER A 41 -43.82 -33.72 -27.42
N VAL A 42 -43.23 -34.52 -26.51
CA VAL A 42 -42.76 -35.87 -26.83
C VAL A 42 -43.98 -36.74 -27.19
N PRO A 43 -44.03 -37.40 -28.36
CA PRO A 43 -45.14 -38.27 -28.70
C PRO A 43 -45.21 -39.43 -27.70
N ALA A 44 -46.37 -39.62 -27.07
CA ALA A 44 -46.63 -40.73 -26.17
C ALA A 44 -46.57 -42.05 -26.95
N VAL A 45 -45.43 -42.75 -26.89
CA VAL A 45 -45.28 -44.05 -27.53
C VAL A 45 -46.09 -45.10 -26.74
N SER A 46 -47.28 -45.40 -27.23
CA SER A 46 -48.05 -46.58 -26.85
C SER A 46 -47.69 -47.70 -27.81
N GLY A 47 -47.01 -48.75 -27.32
CA GLY A 47 -46.90 -50.03 -28.05
C GLY A 47 -45.49 -50.62 -28.11
N SER A 48 -45.36 -51.79 -27.46
CA SER A 48 -44.42 -52.89 -27.75
C SER A 48 -42.95 -52.53 -28.08
N GLY A 49 -42.12 -52.51 -27.04
CA GLY A 49 -40.66 -52.44 -27.18
C GLY A 49 -39.91 -52.88 -25.91
N ALA A 50 -40.44 -53.87 -25.17
CA ALA A 50 -39.92 -54.28 -23.86
C ALA A 50 -38.59 -55.08 -23.90
N ALA A 51 -37.89 -55.13 -25.04
CA ALA A 51 -36.60 -55.82 -25.16
C ALA A 51 -35.40 -54.88 -25.39
N GLN A 52 -35.61 -53.61 -25.76
CA GLN A 52 -34.53 -52.62 -25.91
C GLN A 52 -34.29 -51.80 -24.63
N GLY A 53 -35.27 -51.66 -23.75
CA GLY A 53 -35.23 -50.74 -22.59
C GLY A 53 -34.41 -51.20 -21.38
N ILE A 54 -33.88 -52.42 -21.34
CA ILE A 54 -33.08 -52.91 -20.18
C ILE A 54 -31.57 -52.68 -20.41
N ALA A 55 -31.09 -52.84 -21.65
CA ALA A 55 -29.68 -52.60 -22.00
C ALA A 55 -29.35 -51.10 -22.00
N ASP A 56 -30.22 -50.28 -22.59
CA ASP A 56 -30.07 -48.81 -22.62
C ASP A 56 -30.07 -48.21 -21.19
N MET A 57 -30.87 -48.74 -20.28
CA MET A 57 -30.87 -48.33 -18.87
C MET A 57 -29.55 -48.68 -18.16
N THR A 58 -28.86 -49.74 -18.57
CA THR A 58 -27.56 -50.08 -17.99
C THR A 58 -26.40 -49.27 -18.54
N GLU A 59 -26.43 -48.88 -19.82
CA GLU A 59 -25.41 -47.99 -20.40
C GLU A 59 -25.58 -46.54 -19.93
N LEU A 60 -26.82 -46.06 -19.86
CA LEU A 60 -27.15 -44.75 -19.28
C LEU A 60 -26.71 -44.67 -17.81
N ARG A 61 -27.00 -45.70 -17.01
CA ARG A 61 -26.59 -45.74 -15.60
C ARG A 61 -25.07 -45.78 -15.43
N ARG A 62 -24.35 -46.49 -16.31
CA ARG A 62 -22.87 -46.46 -16.33
C ARG A 62 -22.34 -45.07 -16.69
N TRP A 63 -23.02 -44.36 -17.59
CA TRP A 63 -22.68 -42.99 -17.96
C TRP A 63 -22.95 -42.02 -16.81
N GLU A 64 -24.11 -42.11 -16.14
CA GLU A 64 -24.44 -41.33 -14.95
C GLU A 64 -23.41 -41.54 -13.84
N ASP A 65 -23.09 -42.80 -13.51
CA ASP A 65 -22.07 -43.12 -12.50
C ASP A 65 -20.68 -42.59 -12.88
N LYS A 66 -20.34 -42.56 -14.17
CA LYS A 66 -19.06 -42.01 -14.64
C LYS A 66 -19.07 -40.48 -14.56
N HIS A 67 -20.16 -39.85 -14.98
CA HIS A 67 -20.31 -38.42 -15.01
C HIS A 67 -20.35 -37.82 -13.60
N GLU A 68 -21.08 -38.46 -12.67
CA GLU A 68 -21.12 -38.06 -11.27
C GLU A 68 -19.72 -38.11 -10.65
N ARG A 69 -18.94 -39.17 -10.92
CA ARG A 69 -17.54 -39.25 -10.46
C ARG A 69 -16.65 -38.16 -11.05
N GLU A 70 -16.85 -37.81 -12.32
CA GLU A 70 -16.12 -36.70 -12.95
C GLU A 70 -16.45 -35.36 -12.29
N LEU A 71 -17.73 -35.11 -11.99
CA LEU A 71 -18.19 -33.91 -11.29
C LEU A 71 -17.64 -33.84 -9.86
N GLU A 72 -17.67 -34.94 -9.12
CA GLU A 72 -17.07 -35.04 -7.79
C GLU A 72 -15.56 -34.77 -7.82
N GLU A 73 -14.85 -35.30 -8.83
CA GLU A 73 -13.42 -35.06 -8.99
C GLU A 73 -13.11 -33.59 -9.30
N ILE A 74 -13.90 -32.96 -10.18
CA ILE A 74 -13.78 -31.54 -10.51
C ILE A 74 -14.06 -30.69 -9.27
N ALA A 75 -15.16 -30.93 -8.56
CA ALA A 75 -15.51 -30.19 -7.35
C ALA A 75 -14.41 -30.30 -6.29
N ARG A 76 -13.84 -31.49 -6.09
CA ARG A 76 -12.72 -31.71 -5.16
C ARG A 76 -11.47 -30.94 -5.58
N LYS A 77 -11.14 -30.93 -6.88
CA LYS A 77 -9.99 -30.17 -7.41
C LYS A 77 -10.19 -28.67 -7.22
N GLU A 78 -11.37 -28.15 -7.55
CA GLU A 78 -11.69 -26.73 -7.38
C GLU A 78 -11.62 -26.29 -5.91
N GLU A 79 -12.14 -27.11 -4.98
CA GLU A 79 -12.05 -26.82 -3.56
C GLU A 79 -10.60 -26.83 -3.07
N ALA A 80 -9.80 -27.81 -3.51
CA ALA A 80 -8.38 -27.90 -3.18
C ALA A 80 -7.60 -26.69 -3.70
N GLU A 81 -7.78 -26.31 -4.96
CA GLU A 81 -7.13 -25.12 -5.53
C GLU A 81 -7.55 -23.84 -4.83
N LYS A 82 -8.84 -23.69 -4.49
CA LYS A 82 -9.33 -22.52 -3.75
C LYS A 82 -8.72 -22.44 -2.35
N LYS A 83 -8.52 -23.59 -1.70
CA LYS A 83 -7.86 -23.66 -0.40
C LYS A 83 -6.38 -23.30 -0.53
N GLU A 84 -5.68 -23.85 -1.50
CA GLU A 84 -4.25 -23.56 -1.75
C GLU A 84 -4.04 -22.08 -2.06
N LYS A 85 -4.84 -21.49 -2.95
CA LYS A 85 -4.77 -20.06 -3.29
C LYS A 85 -4.96 -19.17 -2.06
N ARG A 86 -5.91 -19.50 -1.17
CA ARG A 86 -6.11 -18.77 0.08
C ARG A 86 -4.92 -18.91 1.04
N GLN A 87 -4.42 -20.13 1.21
CA GLN A 87 -3.26 -20.38 2.08
C GLN A 87 -1.99 -19.68 1.57
N ALA A 88 -1.77 -19.68 0.25
CA ALA A 88 -0.65 -18.96 -0.37
C ALA A 88 -0.77 -17.45 -0.15
N ALA A 89 -1.96 -16.87 -0.33
CA ALA A 89 -2.20 -15.46 -0.07
C ALA A 89 -1.98 -15.10 1.42
N GLU A 90 -2.47 -15.92 2.34
CA GLU A 90 -2.25 -15.75 3.79
C GLU A 90 -0.76 -15.90 4.19
N ALA A 91 -0.02 -16.78 3.52
CA ALA A 91 1.41 -16.95 3.74
C ALA A 91 2.19 -15.72 3.26
N GLN A 92 1.92 -15.23 2.04
CA GLN A 92 2.56 -14.02 1.51
C GLN A 92 2.26 -12.79 2.36
N LEU A 93 1.03 -12.67 2.86
CA LEU A 93 0.66 -11.55 3.73
C LEU A 93 1.44 -11.59 5.05
N ARG A 94 1.58 -12.78 5.66
CA ARG A 94 2.39 -12.95 6.87
C ARG A 94 3.86 -12.61 6.62
N GLU A 95 4.45 -13.14 5.56
CA GLU A 95 5.84 -12.87 5.18
C GLU A 95 6.08 -11.37 4.96
N TRP A 96 5.14 -10.67 4.31
CA TRP A 96 5.23 -9.22 4.11
C TRP A 96 5.23 -8.46 5.43
N TYR A 97 4.32 -8.78 6.35
CA TYR A 97 4.28 -8.15 7.67
C TYR A 97 5.54 -8.43 8.47
N GLU A 98 6.03 -9.67 8.50
CA GLU A 98 7.26 -10.04 9.19
C GLU A 98 8.47 -9.29 8.63
N THR A 99 8.60 -9.23 7.31
CA THR A 99 9.68 -8.49 6.63
C THR A 99 9.61 -7.01 6.95
N ARG A 100 8.41 -6.41 6.84
CA ARG A 100 8.20 -4.99 7.11
C ARG A 100 8.53 -4.64 8.55
N ASP A 101 8.07 -5.45 9.51
CA ASP A 101 8.33 -5.22 10.93
C ASP A 101 9.81 -5.37 11.26
N ALA A 102 10.52 -6.32 10.62
CA ALA A 102 11.95 -6.46 10.73
C ALA A 102 12.70 -5.24 10.15
N GLU A 103 12.29 -4.72 9.00
CA GLU A 103 12.86 -3.51 8.41
C GLU A 103 12.64 -2.27 9.28
N ILE A 104 11.44 -2.08 9.82
CA ILE A 104 11.12 -0.96 10.72
C ILE A 104 12.01 -1.04 11.97
N LYS A 105 12.11 -2.23 12.59
CA LYS A 105 12.98 -2.43 13.76
C LYS A 105 14.44 -2.14 13.43
N LYS A 106 14.92 -2.58 12.26
CA LYS A 106 16.29 -2.32 11.80
C LYS A 106 16.54 -0.82 11.59
N ARG A 107 15.64 -0.11 10.90
CA ARG A 107 15.76 1.34 10.69
C ARG A 107 15.72 2.11 12.00
N HIS A 108 14.80 1.76 12.89
CA HIS A 108 14.72 2.36 14.22
C HIS A 108 16.01 2.14 15.02
N ALA A 109 16.55 0.92 15.04
CA ALA A 109 17.81 0.62 15.70
C ALA A 109 18.99 1.41 15.12
N SER A 110 19.07 1.54 13.78
CA SER A 110 20.08 2.37 13.11
C SER A 110 19.97 3.84 13.54
N ASN A 111 18.76 4.40 13.47
CA ASN A 111 18.53 5.80 13.80
C ASN A 111 18.87 6.10 15.27
N VAL A 112 18.51 5.21 16.20
CA VAL A 112 18.86 5.37 17.62
C VAL A 112 20.37 5.26 17.82
N ALA A 113 21.05 4.33 17.15
CA ALA A 113 22.50 4.21 17.24
C ALA A 113 23.21 5.44 16.66
N GLU A 114 22.75 5.94 15.51
CA GLU A 114 23.25 7.16 14.87
C GLU A 114 23.01 8.40 15.74
N GLU A 115 21.85 8.51 16.39
CA GLU A 115 21.56 9.59 17.34
C GLU A 115 22.47 9.53 18.56
N GLN A 116 22.68 8.34 19.13
CA GLN A 116 23.61 8.15 20.24
C GLN A 116 25.04 8.52 19.86
N GLU A 117 25.50 8.10 18.67
CA GLU A 117 26.83 8.45 18.16
C GLU A 117 26.94 9.96 17.89
N ALA A 118 25.93 10.57 17.29
CA ALA A 118 25.89 12.02 17.06
C ALA A 118 25.94 12.80 18.38
N ASN A 119 25.17 12.38 19.39
CA ASN A 119 25.18 12.98 20.72
C ASN A 119 26.55 12.81 21.40
N GLN A 120 27.18 11.65 21.28
CA GLN A 120 28.54 11.43 21.79
C GLN A 120 29.55 12.36 21.11
N ARG A 121 29.55 12.43 19.77
CA ARG A 121 30.42 13.33 19.00
C ARG A 121 30.20 14.81 19.39
N GLN A 122 28.96 15.24 19.59
CA GLN A 122 28.63 16.59 20.05
C GLN A 122 29.14 16.84 21.47
N SER A 123 28.97 15.88 22.38
CA SER A 123 29.48 15.97 23.75
C SER A 123 31.02 16.05 23.79
N GLU A 124 31.71 15.30 22.94
CA GLU A 124 33.17 15.32 22.80
C GLU A 124 33.68 16.62 22.17
N ALA A 125 32.97 17.16 21.17
CA ALA A 125 33.29 18.46 20.60
C ALA A 125 33.08 19.62 21.58
N THR A 126 32.16 19.46 22.54
CA THR A 126 31.83 20.47 23.55
C THR A 126 32.71 20.37 24.79
N LYS A 127 33.23 19.17 25.12
CA LYS A 127 34.24 19.00 26.18
C LYS A 127 35.41 19.96 25.98
N GLU A 128 35.98 20.42 27.09
CA GLU A 128 36.95 21.51 27.12
C GLU A 128 38.16 21.19 26.24
N VAL A 129 38.24 21.87 25.10
CA VAL A 129 39.43 21.88 24.25
C VAL A 129 40.33 22.99 24.78
N GLU A 130 41.58 22.69 25.10
CA GLU A 130 42.56 23.68 25.61
C GLU A 130 42.68 24.90 24.69
N ASN A 131 42.49 24.71 23.37
CA ASN A 131 42.47 25.77 22.37
C ASN A 131 41.06 26.02 21.80
N PRO A 132 40.46 27.21 22.01
CA PRO A 132 39.12 27.53 21.49
C PRO A 132 39.04 27.53 19.96
N TRP A 133 40.15 27.78 19.24
CA TRP A 133 40.17 27.80 17.77
C TRP A 133 40.05 26.41 17.15
N GLU A 134 40.51 25.35 17.82
CA GLU A 134 40.32 23.97 17.37
C GLU A 134 38.83 23.56 17.42
N ARG A 135 38.08 24.07 18.41
CA ARG A 135 36.64 23.87 18.47
C ARG A 135 35.94 24.54 17.28
N VAL A 136 36.31 25.78 16.97
CA VAL A 136 35.77 26.51 15.81
C VAL A 136 36.07 25.74 14.52
N ALA A 137 37.31 25.28 14.31
CA ALA A 137 37.69 24.51 13.13
C ALA A 137 36.91 23.20 12.95
N LYS A 138 36.53 22.51 14.05
CA LYS A 138 35.70 21.30 14.00
C LYS A 138 34.22 21.58 13.70
N LEU A 139 33.71 22.74 14.10
CA LEU A 139 32.31 23.12 13.90
C LEU A 139 32.05 23.73 12.52
N ILE A 140 33.06 24.35 11.90
CA ILE A 140 32.94 24.93 10.56
C ILE A 140 33.35 23.93 9.49
N ASN A 141 32.61 23.89 8.39
CA ASN A 141 33.02 23.12 7.23
C ASN A 141 34.08 23.90 6.42
N THR A 142 35.35 23.55 6.58
CA THR A 142 36.48 24.18 5.87
C THR A 142 36.55 23.82 4.38
N SER A 143 35.79 22.81 3.93
CA SER A 143 35.72 22.37 2.54
C SER A 143 34.48 22.88 1.79
N ALA A 144 33.53 23.48 2.49
CA ALA A 144 32.37 24.09 1.86
C ALA A 144 32.81 25.30 1.03
N ARG A 145 32.64 25.23 -0.29
CA ARG A 145 32.66 26.42 -1.14
C ARG A 145 31.57 27.36 -0.60
N THR A 146 31.98 28.50 -0.08
CA THR A 146 31.04 29.53 0.40
C THR A 146 30.09 29.85 -0.75
N ALA A 147 28.78 29.78 -0.51
CA ALA A 147 27.80 30.30 -1.45
C ALA A 147 28.07 31.81 -1.60
N ASP A 148 28.86 32.17 -2.61
CA ASP A 148 29.51 33.47 -2.74
C ASP A 148 28.52 34.62 -3.04
N GLU A 149 27.22 34.32 -3.12
CA GLU A 149 26.18 35.26 -3.55
C GLU A 149 25.32 35.85 -2.42
N SER A 150 25.62 35.54 -1.16
CA SER A 150 24.78 35.98 -0.02
C SER A 150 25.42 37.03 0.91
N ARG A 151 26.54 37.66 0.52
CA ARG A 151 27.04 38.81 1.27
C ARG A 151 26.16 40.02 0.98
N ASP A 152 25.10 40.19 1.77
CA ASP A 152 24.25 41.38 1.69
C ASP A 152 25.02 42.62 2.15
N THR A 153 25.44 43.43 1.18
CA THR A 153 26.13 44.71 1.40
C THR A 153 25.18 45.90 1.35
N SER A 154 23.87 45.68 1.22
CA SER A 154 22.85 46.73 1.12
C SER A 154 22.92 47.70 2.30
N ARG A 155 23.20 47.19 3.51
CA ARG A 155 23.38 48.03 4.69
C ARG A 155 24.59 48.96 4.59
N MET A 156 25.72 48.47 4.08
CA MET A 156 26.92 49.29 3.88
C MET A 156 26.72 50.28 2.73
N ALA A 157 26.11 49.84 1.63
CA ALA A 157 25.77 50.69 0.50
C ALA A 157 24.85 51.86 0.93
N ASN A 158 23.81 51.58 1.71
CA ASN A 158 22.89 52.60 2.24
C ASN A 158 23.60 53.60 3.16
N LEU A 159 24.50 53.15 4.03
CA LEU A 159 25.31 54.03 4.88
C LEU A 159 26.20 54.97 4.06
N LEU A 160 26.86 54.44 3.02
CA LEU A 160 27.70 55.23 2.13
C LEU A 160 26.89 56.26 1.34
N ILE A 161 25.70 55.88 0.87
CA ILE A 161 24.78 56.81 0.20
C ILE A 161 24.33 57.92 1.15
N SER A 162 24.01 57.58 2.40
CA SER A 162 23.63 58.56 3.42
C SER A 162 24.77 59.55 3.74
N LEU A 163 26.00 59.06 3.85
CA LEU A 163 27.17 59.92 4.09
C LEU A 163 27.55 60.75 2.87
N LYS A 164 27.29 60.24 1.66
CA LYS A 164 27.45 60.98 0.41
C LYS A 164 26.45 62.13 0.31
N SER A 165 25.19 61.90 0.68
CA SER A 165 24.14 62.91 0.61
C SER A 165 24.17 63.90 1.77
N ASN A 166 24.65 63.47 2.95
CA ASN A 166 24.78 64.31 4.14
C ASN A 166 26.21 64.16 4.70
N PRO A 167 27.18 64.98 4.22
CA PRO A 167 28.54 64.93 4.74
C PRO A 167 28.52 65.33 6.22
N VAL A 168 29.22 64.55 7.05
CA VAL A 168 29.34 64.85 8.48
C VAL A 168 30.07 66.17 8.61
N ALA A 169 29.43 67.17 9.23
CA ALA A 169 30.06 68.45 9.48
C ALA A 169 31.33 68.20 10.32
N VAL A 170 32.47 68.59 9.79
CA VAL A 170 33.74 68.52 10.51
C VAL A 170 33.61 69.50 11.67
N ALA A 171 33.44 68.98 12.88
CA ALA A 171 33.48 69.79 14.09
C ALA A 171 34.94 70.22 14.31
N SER A 172 35.23 71.47 13.91
CA SER A 172 36.46 72.19 14.21
C SER A 172 36.51 72.63 15.67
#